data_AF-A0A661UH19-F1
#
_entry.id   AF-A0A661UH19-F1
#
_cell.length_a   1.000
_cell.length_b   1.000
_cell.length_c   1.000
_cell.angle_alpha   90.00
_cell.angle_beta   90.00
_cell.angle_gamma   90.00
#
_symmetry.space_group_name_H-M   'P 1'
#
loop_
_entity.id
_entity.type
_entity.pdbx_description
1 polymer ?
#
loop_
_entity_poly.entity_id
_entity_poly.type
_entity_poly.pdbx_seq_one_letter_code
_entity_poly.pdbx_strand_id
1 'polypeptide(L)' 'MYGKTVSYAIKGIDAQQITVEADIKGGLSKFTIVGLPSNSIKESRDRVSAAIKNSGFKFTTHN' A
#
# COMPACT_ATOMS: atom_id res chain seq x y z
N MET A 1 1.02 -11.39 -10.62
CA MET A 1 0.83 -10.31 -11.61
C MET A 1 0.78 -9.06 -10.79
N TYR A 2 1.70 -8.12 -11.04
CA TYR A 2 1.80 -6.92 -10.21
C TYR A 2 1.17 -5.72 -10.92
N GLY A 3 0.47 -4.89 -10.16
CA GLY A 3 0.05 -3.55 -10.56
C GLY A 3 1.18 -2.56 -10.32
N LYS A 4 1.29 -1.55 -11.18
CA LYS A 4 2.22 -0.43 -11.01
C LYS A 4 1.50 0.90 -11.23
N THR A 5 1.89 1.92 -10.50
CA THR A 5 1.39 3.28 -10.70
C THR A 5 2.48 4.33 -10.41
N VAL A 6 2.34 5.50 -10.99
CA VAL A 6 3.19 6.66 -10.70
C VAL A 6 2.63 7.38 -9.47
N SER A 7 3.52 7.81 -8.59
CA SER A 7 3.20 8.64 -7.42
C SER A 7 4.32 9.65 -7.19
N TYR A 8 4.21 10.44 -6.13
CA TYR A 8 5.21 11.42 -5.74
C TYR A 8 5.50 11.33 -4.24
N ALA A 9 6.77 11.41 -3.87
CA ALA A 9 7.23 11.52 -2.49
C ALA A 9 7.84 12.91 -2.27
N ILE A 10 7.72 13.42 -1.05
CA ILE A 10 8.32 14.70 -0.69
C ILE A 10 9.78 14.49 -0.27
N LYS A 11 10.69 15.23 -0.91
CA LYS A 11 12.11 15.31 -0.53
C LYS A 11 12.47 16.78 -0.28
N GLY A 12 12.43 17.18 0.99
CA GLY A 12 12.54 18.60 1.35
C GLY A 12 11.30 19.37 0.88
N ILE A 13 11.49 20.31 -0.05
CA ILE A 13 10.39 21.07 -0.68
C ILE A 13 9.97 20.51 -2.04
N ASP A 14 10.73 19.55 -2.58
CA ASP A 14 10.53 19.03 -3.92
C ASP A 14 9.62 17.80 -3.91
N ALA A 15 8.78 17.70 -4.94
CA ALA A 15 8.04 16.49 -5.25
C ALA A 15 8.88 15.59 -6.16
N GLN A 16 9.38 14.50 -5.60
CA GLN A 16 10.13 13.51 -6.36
C GLN A 16 9.18 12.44 -6.90
N GLN A 17 9.16 12.26 -8.22
CA GLN A 17 8.39 11.19 -8.84
C GLN A 17 8.92 9.82 -8.39
N ILE A 18 8.00 8.93 -8.00
CA ILE A 18 8.28 7.56 -7.61
C ILE A 18 7.35 6.60 -8.35
N THR A 19 7.74 5.33 -8.43
CA THR A 19 6.87 4.24 -8.90
C THR A 19 6.48 3.38 -7.72
N VAL A 20 5.18 3.10 -7.58
CA VAL A 20 4.65 2.20 -6.58
C VAL A 20 4.21 0.92 -7.27
N GLU A 21 4.63 -0.22 -6.74
CA GLU A 21 4.29 -1.55 -7.23
C GLU A 21 3.54 -2.33 -6.15
N ALA A 22 2.55 -3.11 -6.56
CA ALA A 22 1.78 -3.99 -5.69
C ALA A 22 1.58 -5.33 -6.38
N ASP A 23 1.91 -6.42 -5.71
CA ASP A 23 1.67 -7.79 -6.20
C ASP A 23 0.77 -8.53 -5.22
N ILE A 24 -0.13 -9.35 -5.76
CA ILE A 24 -1.00 -10.22 -4.97
C ILE A 24 -0.59 -11.66 -5.26
N LYS A 25 -0.14 -12.36 -4.22
CA LYS A 25 0.20 -13.78 -4.28
C LYS A 25 -0.76 -14.57 -3.38
N GLY A 26 -1.12 -15.78 -3.81
CA GLY A 26 -1.86 -16.72 -2.96
C GLY A 26 -1.00 -17.19 -1.79
N GLY A 27 -1.56 -17.27 -0.59
CA GLY A 27 -0.84 -17.66 0.62
C GLY A 27 -1.38 -17.00 1.88
N LEU A 28 -0.52 -16.92 2.91
CA LEU A 28 -0.88 -16.34 4.20
C LEU A 28 -1.33 -14.88 4.02
N SER A 29 -2.48 -14.57 4.60
CA SER A 29 -3.17 -13.29 4.49
C SER A 29 -2.41 -12.17 5.22
N LYS A 30 -1.44 -11.55 4.54
CA LYS A 30 -0.59 -10.49 5.11
C LYS A 30 -0.39 -9.33 4.15
N PHE A 31 -0.79 -8.13 4.56
CA PHE A 31 -0.45 -6.89 3.86
C PHE A 31 0.87 -6.33 4.40
N THR A 32 1.92 -6.40 3.57
CA THR A 32 3.27 -5.89 3.89
C THR A 32 3.62 -4.71 3.00
N ILE A 33 4.24 -3.68 3.58
CA ILE A 33 4.81 -2.53 2.85
C ILE A 33 6.33 -2.56 3.08
N VAL A 34 7.10 -2.52 1.98
CA VAL A 34 8.57 -2.55 1.98
C VAL A 34 9.14 -1.30 1.31
N GLY A 35 10.47 -1.16 1.25
CA GLY A 35 11.11 0.01 0.65
C GLY A 35 11.34 1.17 1.62
N LEU A 36 11.56 0.87 2.90
CA LEU A 36 11.79 1.85 3.98
C LEU A 36 10.67 2.90 4.11
N PRO A 37 9.39 2.48 4.21
CA PRO A 37 8.28 3.42 4.33
C PRO A 37 8.32 4.17 5.66
N SER A 38 7.88 5.43 5.64
CA SER A 38 7.59 6.20 6.85
C SER A 38 6.45 5.57 7.67
N ASN A 39 6.31 5.98 8.93
CA ASN A 39 5.24 5.49 9.80
C ASN A 39 3.84 5.84 9.26
N SER A 40 3.66 7.03 8.68
CA SER A 40 2.38 7.44 8.09
C SER A 40 1.93 6.55 6.93
N ILE A 41 2.88 6.02 6.16
CA ILE A 41 2.62 5.02 5.10
C ILE A 41 2.27 3.67 5.74
N LYS A 42 3.00 3.23 6.78
CA LYS A 42 2.67 1.97 7.48
C LYS A 42 1.25 1.99 8.07
N GLU A 43 0.84 3.09 8.68
CA GLU A 43 -0.50 3.30 9.23
C GLU A 43 -1.59 3.40 8.15
N SER A 44 -1.23 3.84 6.94
CA SER A 44 -2.18 3.91 5.83
C SER A 44 -2.75 2.55 5.44
N ARG A 45 -2.02 1.47 5.74
CA ARG A 45 -2.46 0.09 5.54
C ARG A 45 -3.83 -0.17 6.15
N ASP A 46 -4.06 0.29 7.37
CA ASP A 46 -5.32 0.04 8.08
C ASP A 46 -6.47 0.83 7.44
N ARG A 47 -6.20 2.06 6.97
CA ARG A 47 -7.16 2.88 6.21
C ARG A 47 -7.54 2.22 4.88
N VAL A 48 -6.55 1.74 4.13
CA VAL A 48 -6.77 1.04 2.85
C VAL A 48 -7.56 -0.24 3.09
N SER A 49 -7.20 -1.01 4.13
CA SER A 49 -7.90 -2.26 4.48
C SER A 49 -9.37 -2.01 4.81
N ALA A 50 -9.67 -0.94 5.57
CA ALA A 50 -11.04 -0.54 5.88
C ALA A 50 -11.79 -0.08 4.61
N ALA A 51 -11.16 0.72 3.75
CA ALA A 51 -11.75 1.20 2.51
C ALA A 51 -12.14 0.04 1.56
N ILE A 52 -11.27 -0.97 1.41
CA ILE A 52 -11.54 -2.13 0.56
C ILE A 52 -12.76 -2.91 1.10
N LYS A 53 -12.82 -3.17 2.42
CA LYS A 53 -13.96 -3.85 3.06
C LYS A 53 -15.27 -3.08 2.86
N ASN A 54 -15.24 -1.77 3.07
CA ASN A 54 -16.41 -0.89 2.92
C ASN A 54 -16.84 -0.72 1.46
N SER A 55 -15.98 -1.01 0.50
CA SER A 55 -16.29 -0.98 -0.93
C SER A 55 -16.90 -2.28 -1.45
N GLY A 56 -17.24 -3.23 -0.55
CA GLY A 56 -17.89 -4.50 -0.91
C GLY A 56 -16.93 -5.59 -1.39
N PHE A 57 -15.61 -5.36 -1.34
CA PHE A 57 -14.63 -6.36 -1.74
C PHE A 57 -14.23 -7.25 -0.57
N LYS A 58 -14.01 -8.54 -0.88
CA LYS A 58 -13.46 -9.49 0.09
C LYS A 58 -11.97 -9.22 0.27
N PHE A 59 -11.63 -8.58 1.38
CA PHE A 59 -10.25 -8.35 1.80
C PHE A 59 -9.97 -9.13 3.08
N THR A 60 -9.36 -10.30 2.91
CA THR A 60 -8.83 -11.07 4.03
C THR A 60 -7.44 -10.48 4.30
N THR A 61 -7.28 -9.82 5.44
CA THR A 61 -5.99 -9.45 6.02
C THR A 61 -6.15 -9.60 7.51
N HIS A 62 -5.38 -10.51 8.10
CA HIS A 62 -5.23 -10.60 9.55
C HIS A 62 -4.07 -9.68 9.94
N ASN A 63 -4.31 -8.80 10.92
CA ASN A 63 -3.28 -7.92 11.47
C ASN A 63 -2.32 -8.72 12.35
#